data_AF-A0A9D2SDK5-F1
#
_entry.id   AF-A0A9D2SDK5-F1
#
_cell.length_a   1.000
_cell.length_b   1.000
_cell.length_c   1.000
_cell.angle_alpha   90.00
_cell.angle_beta   90.00
_cell.angle_gamma   90.00
#
_symmetry.space_group_name_H-M   'P 1'
#
loop_
_entity.id
_entity.type
_entity.pdbx_description
1 polymer ?
#
loop_
_entity_poly.entity_id
_entity_poly.type
_entity_poly.pdbx_seq_one_letter_code
_entity_poly.pdbx_strand_id
1 'polypeptide(L)'
;MRDKWITIGFLLADVILLGVGALLYQGQDRTAPAIEFPEEEPVYTPGMSEAELLAGVTASDREDGDVTDSLLIEKISDTADGNVMIVYAALDSSNNVTKRARICKVGKTGEESEKHTE
;
A
#
# COMPACT_ATOMS: atom_id res chain seq x y z
N MET A 1 41.26 41.79 -4.60
CA MET A 1 40.62 41.64 -5.92
C MET A 1 40.47 40.18 -6.36
N ARG A 2 41.44 39.28 -6.12
CA ARG A 2 41.37 37.84 -6.47
C ARG A 2 40.35 37.03 -5.63
N ASP A 3 40.21 37.41 -4.37
CA ASP A 3 39.25 36.92 -3.38
C ASP A 3 37.79 37.10 -3.81
N LYS A 4 37.45 38.21 -4.46
CA LYS A 4 36.09 38.50 -4.94
C LYS A 4 35.65 37.58 -6.08
N TRP A 5 36.56 37.17 -6.96
CA TRP A 5 36.24 36.25 -8.06
C TRP A 5 36.03 34.82 -7.56
N ILE A 6 36.73 34.43 -6.49
CA ILE A 6 36.54 33.14 -5.84
C ILE A 6 35.15 33.07 -5.18
N THR A 7 34.76 34.10 -4.42
CA THR A 7 33.43 34.12 -3.77
C THR A 7 32.30 34.18 -4.79
N ILE A 8 32.43 34.96 -5.86
CA ILE A 8 31.45 34.99 -6.96
C ILE A 8 31.34 33.62 -7.64
N GLY A 9 32.47 32.94 -7.85
CA GLY A 9 32.47 31.57 -8.39
C GLY A 9 31.73 30.58 -7.50
N PHE A 10 31.94 30.63 -6.18
CA PHE A 10 31.22 29.78 -5.24
C PHE A 10 29.71 30.08 -5.22
N LEU A 11 29.31 31.36 -5.25
CA LEU A 11 27.89 31.73 -5.30
C LEU A 11 27.20 31.25 -6.57
N LEU A 12 27.88 31.34 -7.73
CA LEU A 12 27.34 30.81 -8.99
C LEU A 12 27.22 29.28 -8.97
N ALA A 13 28.23 28.59 -8.43
CA ALA A 13 28.19 27.14 -8.27
C ALA A 13 27.05 26.69 -7.33
N ASP A 14 26.83 27.42 -6.24
CA ASP A 14 25.75 27.13 -5.28
C ASP A 14 24.37 27.34 -5.93
N VAL A 15 24.18 28.41 -6.69
CA VAL A 15 22.93 28.64 -7.45
C VAL A 15 22.68 27.54 -8.48
N ILE A 16 23.72 27.08 -9.18
CA ILE A 16 23.61 25.95 -10.12
C ILE A 16 23.25 24.66 -9.37
N LEU A 17 23.92 24.38 -8.24
CA LEU A 17 23.65 23.20 -7.43
C LEU A 17 22.22 23.20 -6.88
N LEU A 18 21.74 24.34 -6.37
CA LEU A 18 20.37 24.53 -5.91
C LEU A 18 19.36 24.34 -7.05
N GLY A 19 19.65 24.88 -8.24
CA GLY A 19 18.80 24.72 -9.43
C GLY A 19 18.69 23.26 -9.88
N VAL A 20 19.83 22.55 -9.98
CA VAL A 20 19.86 21.11 -10.30
C VAL A 20 19.15 20.31 -9.20
N GLY A 21 19.40 20.62 -7.93
CA GLY A 21 18.72 19.97 -6.80
C GLY A 21 17.21 20.16 -6.84
N ALA A 22 16.72 21.37 -7.14
CA ALA A 22 15.30 21.65 -7.25
C ALA A 22 14.65 20.93 -8.45
N LEU A 23 15.35 20.80 -9.58
CA LEU A 23 14.88 20.04 -10.74
C LEU A 23 14.76 18.55 -10.44
N LEU A 24 15.79 17.95 -9.81
CA LEU A 24 15.76 16.55 -9.40
C LEU A 24 14.67 16.28 -8.37
N TYR A 25 14.43 17.23 -7.46
CA TYR A 25 13.41 17.10 -6.42
C TYR A 25 11.98 17.11 -6.99
N GLN A 26 11.71 17.89 -8.04
CA GLN A 26 10.38 17.96 -8.66
C GLN A 26 10.03 16.71 -9.48
N GLY A 27 11.02 15.94 -9.94
CA GLY A 27 10.81 14.74 -10.75
C GLY A 27 10.55 13.47 -9.96
N GLN A 28 10.53 13.52 -8.63
CA GLN A 28 10.24 12.35 -7.79
C GLN A 28 8.74 12.27 -7.52
N ASP A 29 8.12 11.16 -7.92
CA ASP A 29 6.79 10.84 -7.42
C ASP A 29 6.88 10.43 -5.94
N ARG A 30 5.91 10.92 -5.19
CA ARG A 30 5.75 10.74 -3.74
C ARG A 30 4.31 10.45 -3.38
N THR A 31 3.50 10.13 -4.38
CA THR A 31 2.10 9.78 -4.24
C THR A 31 2.03 8.32 -3.83
N ALA A 32 1.31 8.00 -2.76
CA ALA A 32 1.11 6.61 -2.40
C ALA A 32 -0.17 6.08 -3.06
N PRO A 33 -0.20 4.79 -3.46
CA PRO A 33 -1.38 4.20 -4.07
C PRO A 33 -2.55 4.13 -3.09
N ALA A 34 -3.79 4.12 -3.57
CA ALA A 34 -4.98 3.92 -2.77
C ALA A 34 -5.45 2.46 -2.91
N ILE A 35 -5.67 1.79 -1.76
CA ILE A 35 -6.25 0.43 -1.72
C ILE A 35 -7.75 0.55 -1.51
N GLU A 36 -8.54 -0.06 -2.38
CA GLU A 36 -9.99 -0.13 -2.32
C GLU A 36 -10.47 -1.56 -2.00
N PHE A 37 -11.50 -1.65 -1.17
CA PHE A 37 -12.10 -2.92 -0.78
C PHE A 37 -13.50 -3.02 -1.38
N PRO A 38 -13.98 -4.24 -1.70
CA PRO A 38 -15.36 -4.42 -2.13
C PRO A 38 -16.34 -4.02 -1.01
N GLU A 39 -17.53 -3.55 -1.40
CA GLU A 39 -18.57 -3.11 -0.45
C GLU A 39 -19.12 -4.25 0.40
N GLU A 40 -19.01 -5.50 -0.06
CA GLU A 40 -19.48 -6.69 0.64
C GLU A 40 -18.78 -6.90 1.97
N GLU A 41 -19.49 -7.39 3.00
CA GLU A 41 -18.88 -7.70 4.29
C GLU A 41 -17.85 -8.83 4.16
N PRO A 42 -16.60 -8.66 4.64
CA PRO A 42 -15.57 -9.68 4.50
C PRO A 42 -15.77 -10.83 5.50
N VAL A 43 -15.73 -12.06 4.98
CA VAL A 43 -15.71 -13.29 5.77
C VAL A 43 -14.36 -13.97 5.60
N TYR A 44 -13.72 -14.31 6.71
CA TYR A 44 -12.47 -15.06 6.74
C TYR A 44 -12.75 -16.50 7.17
N THR A 45 -12.34 -17.49 6.36
CA THR A 45 -12.34 -18.90 6.76
C THR A 45 -10.91 -19.41 6.90
N PRO A 46 -10.58 -20.12 7.99
CA PRO A 46 -9.26 -20.74 8.14
C PRO A 46 -8.93 -21.64 6.94
N GLY A 47 -7.78 -21.39 6.30
CA GLY A 47 -7.32 -22.14 5.12
C GLY A 47 -7.52 -21.42 3.79
N MET A 48 -8.11 -20.21 3.76
CA MET A 48 -8.10 -19.36 2.56
C MET A 48 -6.68 -19.06 2.11
N SER A 49 -6.47 -19.14 0.80
CA SER A 49 -5.25 -18.72 0.13
C SER A 49 -5.14 -17.19 0.02
N GLU A 50 -3.93 -16.69 -0.20
CA GLU A 50 -3.71 -15.26 -0.40
C GLU A 50 -4.52 -14.70 -1.58
N ALA A 51 -4.63 -15.46 -2.68
CA ALA A 51 -5.43 -15.08 -3.84
C ALA A 51 -6.93 -14.89 -3.50
N GLU A 52 -7.46 -15.73 -2.60
CA GLU A 52 -8.85 -15.58 -2.12
C GLU A 52 -9.02 -14.34 -1.23
N LEU A 53 -8.01 -14.01 -0.41
CA LEU A 53 -8.05 -12.82 0.45
C LEU A 53 -7.90 -11.52 -0.34
N LEU A 54 -7.17 -11.55 -1.45
CA LEU A 54 -7.00 -10.42 -2.35
C LEU A 54 -8.14 -10.29 -3.38
N ALA A 55 -9.05 -11.26 -3.45
CA ALA A 55 -10.12 -11.26 -4.44
C ALA A 55 -11.01 -10.01 -4.30
N GLY A 56 -11.11 -9.24 -5.39
CA GLY A 56 -11.90 -8.01 -5.44
C GLY A 56 -11.27 -6.80 -4.73
N VAL A 57 -10.09 -6.95 -4.12
CA VAL A 57 -9.29 -5.83 -3.61
C VAL A 57 -8.51 -5.23 -4.76
N THR A 58 -8.57 -3.91 -4.92
CA THR A 58 -7.88 -3.18 -5.99
C THR A 58 -6.95 -2.13 -5.40
N ALA A 59 -5.94 -1.73 -6.18
CA ALA A 59 -5.05 -0.64 -5.83
C ALA A 59 -4.80 0.27 -7.03
N SER A 60 -4.93 1.58 -6.83
CA SER A 60 -4.67 2.58 -7.88
C SER A 60 -3.84 3.74 -7.38
N ASP A 61 -2.87 4.18 -8.16
CA ASP A 61 -2.10 5.39 -7.93
C ASP A 61 -2.46 6.46 -8.98
N ARG A 62 -2.29 7.73 -8.64
CA ARG A 62 -2.59 8.85 -9.54
C ARG A 62 -1.61 8.92 -10.72
N GLU A 63 -0.34 8.62 -10.51
CA GLU A 63 0.70 8.75 -11.54
C GLU A 63 0.91 7.42 -12.29
N ASP A 64 0.83 6.28 -11.58
CA ASP A 64 1.03 4.96 -12.20
C ASP A 64 -0.27 4.30 -12.72
N GLY A 65 -1.45 4.75 -12.29
CA GLY A 65 -2.72 4.13 -12.65
C GLY A 65 -3.02 2.87 -11.84
N ASP A 66 -3.40 1.79 -12.49
CA ASP A 66 -3.71 0.53 -11.79
C ASP A 66 -2.42 -0.17 -11.34
N VAL A 67 -2.29 -0.37 -10.03
CA VAL A 67 -1.16 -1.06 -9.38
C VAL A 67 -1.63 -2.28 -8.59
N THR A 68 -2.81 -2.82 -8.93
CA THR A 68 -3.41 -3.99 -8.26
C THR A 68 -2.47 -5.20 -8.21
N ASP A 69 -1.62 -5.39 -9.22
CA ASP A 69 -0.64 -6.49 -9.26
C ASP A 69 0.44 -6.42 -8.16
N SER A 70 0.59 -5.26 -7.51
CA SER A 70 1.50 -5.06 -6.37
C SER A 70 0.89 -5.43 -5.02
N LEU A 71 -0.42 -5.72 -4.97
CA LEU A 71 -1.11 -6.02 -3.73
C LEU A 71 -0.60 -7.33 -3.10
N LEU A 72 -0.38 -7.26 -1.79
CA LEU A 72 0.01 -8.40 -0.99
C LEU A 72 -0.61 -8.36 0.41
N ILE A 73 -0.65 -9.52 1.06
CA ILE A 73 -1.02 -9.61 2.48
C ILE A 73 0.22 -9.49 3.35
N GLU A 74 0.33 -8.37 4.07
CA GLU A 74 1.45 -8.14 4.98
C GLU A 74 1.30 -8.95 6.28
N LYS A 75 0.08 -9.00 6.81
CA LYS A 75 -0.17 -9.63 8.11
C LYS A 75 -1.62 -10.09 8.26
N ILE A 76 -1.78 -11.26 8.87
CA ILE A 76 -3.06 -11.76 9.38
C ILE A 76 -2.90 -11.96 10.89
N SER A 77 -3.84 -11.46 11.67
CA SER A 77 -3.83 -11.62 13.14
C SER A 77 -5.23 -11.63 13.73
N ASP A 78 -5.42 -12.40 14.79
CA ASP A 78 -6.67 -12.40 15.55
C ASP A 78 -6.86 -11.08 16.31
N THR A 79 -8.12 -10.68 16.45
CA THR A 79 -8.55 -9.54 17.28
C THR A 79 -9.14 -10.05 18.59
N ALA A 80 -9.22 -9.19 19.61
CA ALA A 80 -9.79 -9.55 20.91
C ALA A 80 -11.27 -9.99 20.82
N ASP A 81 -11.99 -9.54 19.80
CA ASP A 81 -13.42 -9.79 19.61
C ASP A 81 -13.71 -11.09 18.83
N GLY A 82 -12.68 -11.91 18.56
CA GLY A 82 -12.81 -13.15 17.79
C GLY A 82 -12.93 -12.96 16.28
N ASN A 83 -12.72 -11.73 15.78
CA ASN A 83 -12.56 -11.43 14.36
C ASN A 83 -11.09 -11.54 13.94
N VAL A 84 -10.83 -11.49 12.63
CA VAL A 84 -9.47 -11.50 12.08
C VAL A 84 -9.18 -10.15 11.41
N MET A 85 -8.03 -9.57 11.73
CA MET A 85 -7.51 -8.38 11.06
C MET A 85 -6.50 -8.79 10.00
N ILE A 86 -6.73 -8.33 8.77
CA ILE A 86 -5.86 -8.54 7.62
C ILE A 86 -5.29 -7.19 7.19
N VAL A 87 -3.97 -7.10 7.08
CA VAL A 87 -3.24 -5.91 6.63
C VAL A 87 -2.79 -6.14 5.20
N TYR A 88 -3.27 -5.29 4.30
CA TYR A 88 -2.94 -5.27 2.88
C TYR A 88 -1.88 -4.20 2.63
N ALA A 89 -0.96 -4.45 1.70
CA ALA A 89 -0.01 -3.47 1.22
C ALA A 89 -0.01 -3.42 -0.31
N ALA A 90 0.18 -2.23 -0.87
CA ALA A 90 0.35 -2.00 -2.30
C ALA A 90 1.55 -1.07 -2.54
N LEU A 91 2.24 -1.27 -3.67
CA LEU A 91 3.45 -0.55 -4.07
C LEU A 91 3.25 0.06 -5.45
N ASP A 92 3.70 1.29 -5.62
CA ASP A 92 3.74 1.95 -6.94
C ASP A 92 5.12 1.75 -7.61
N SER A 93 5.32 2.29 -8.82
CA SER A 93 6.59 2.15 -9.56
C SER A 93 7.73 2.97 -8.93
N SER A 94 7.39 3.99 -8.13
CA SER A 94 8.30 4.86 -7.41
C SER A 94 8.62 4.37 -5.99
N ASN A 95 8.15 3.18 -5.61
CA ASN A 95 8.28 2.55 -4.29
C ASN A 95 7.56 3.30 -3.15
N ASN A 96 6.54 4.10 -3.47
CA ASN A 96 5.59 4.55 -2.46
C ASN A 96 4.71 3.38 -2.05
N VAL A 97 4.35 3.35 -0.76
CA VAL A 97 3.67 2.22 -0.15
C VAL A 97 2.42 2.70 0.57
N THR A 98 1.31 1.99 0.38
CA THR A 98 0.12 2.13 1.21
C THR A 98 -0.16 0.84 1.93
N LYS A 99 -0.54 0.97 3.20
CA LYS A 99 -1.01 -0.15 4.04
C LYS A 99 -2.42 0.14 4.49
N ARG A 100 -3.31 -0.86 4.38
CA ARG A 100 -4.70 -0.73 4.81
C ARG A 100 -5.16 -2.01 5.50
N ALA A 101 -5.79 -1.86 6.66
CA ALA A 101 -6.30 -2.98 7.42
C ALA A 101 -7.81 -3.16 7.18
N ARG A 102 -8.25 -4.42 7.18
CA ARG A 102 -9.67 -4.81 7.12
C ARG A 102 -9.95 -5.87 8.18
N ILE A 103 -11.02 -5.68 8.96
CA ILE A 103 -11.48 -6.65 9.96
C ILE A 103 -12.52 -7.55 9.30
N CYS A 104 -12.34 -8.86 9.42
CA CYS A 104 -13.16 -9.90 8.80
C CYS A 104 -13.80 -10.76 9.88
N LYS A 105 -15.09 -11.10 9.70
CA LYS A 105 -15.78 -12.04 10.59
C LYS A 105 -15.29 -13.45 10.28
N VAL A 106 -15.03 -14.25 11.30
CA VAL A 106 -14.62 -15.65 11.09
C VAL A 106 -15.84 -16.47 10.67
N GLY A 107 -15.80 -17.01 9.45
CA GLY A 107 -16.78 -17.98 8.96
C GLY A 107 -16.56 -19.33 9.63
N LYS A 108 -17.64 -19.97 10.08
CA LYS A 108 -17.56 -21.33 10.62
C LYS A 108 -17.24 -22.30 9.48
N THR A 109 -16.14 -23.05 9.61
CA THR A 109 -15.91 -24.25 8.82
C THR A 109 -17.07 -25.20 9.10
N GLY A 110 -17.73 -25.73 8.06
CA GLY A 110 -18.87 -26.62 8.22
C GLY A 110 -18.50 -27.85 9.06
N GLU A 111 -18.96 -27.88 10.30
CA GLU A 111 -19.21 -29.12 11.03
C GLU A 111 -20.68 -29.50 10.78
N GLU A 112 -20.87 -30.65 10.13
CA GLU A 112 -22.08 -31.48 9.98
C GLU A 112 -23.45 -30.78 9.86
N SER A 113 -23.88 -30.56 8.61
CA SER A 113 -25.29 -30.70 8.24
C SER A 113 -25.61 -32.20 8.06
N GLU A 114 -25.66 -32.96 9.15
CA GLU A 114 -26.36 -34.25 9.16
C GLU A 114 -26.70 -34.64 10.61
N LYS A 115 -27.90 -34.21 11.04
CA LYS A 115 -28.94 -34.98 11.75
C LYS A 115 -29.79 -34.03 12.57
N HIS A 116 -31.09 -34.00 12.24
CA HIS A 116 -32.22 -34.12 13.17
C HIS A 116 -33.41 -33.25 12.75
N THR A 117 -34.36 -33.83 12.04
CA THR A 117 -35.82 -33.68 12.29
C THR A 117 -36.50 -34.83 11.53
N GLU A 118 -36.72 -35.95 12.22
CA GLU A 118 -38.03 -36.54 12.58
C GLU A 118 -38.76 -37.23 11.43
#